data_AF-A0A1H6D611-F1
#
_entry.id   AF-A0A1H6D611-F1
#
_cell.length_a   1.000
_cell.length_b   1.000
_cell.length_c   1.000
_cell.angle_alpha   90.00
_cell.angle_beta   90.00
_cell.angle_gamma   90.00
#
_symmetry.space_group_name_H-M   'P 1'
#
loop_
_entity.id
_entity.type
_entity.pdbx_description
1 polymer ?
#
loop_
_entity_poly.entity_id
_entity_poly.type
_entity_poly.pdbx_seq_one_letter_code
_entity_poly.pdbx_strand_id
1 'polypeptide(L)'
;MDNLIIALGWAGLYGPMALGAIGSIIGCALAGQAACGALLETETGHGRYVGIAAMPSSQTIYGIVVMFSLNREVNIDNAPGLFAVGILAGMALLFSAVRQGQCCASAINVSKIKPEIFGMSVAPAAIVEGFAVFAFIFALVISAGIPA
;
A
#
# COMPACT_ATOMS: atom_id res chain seq x y z
N MET A 1 -1.16 19.34 -27.33
CA MET A 1 -1.17 19.27 -25.85
C MET A 1 -2.14 18.20 -25.36
N ASP A 2 -3.23 18.00 -26.09
CA ASP A 2 -4.31 17.05 -25.79
C ASP A 2 -3.82 15.60 -25.62
N ASN A 3 -2.94 15.11 -26.49
CA ASN A 3 -2.35 13.78 -26.36
C ASN A 3 -1.56 13.59 -25.05
N LEU A 4 -0.89 14.65 -24.57
CA LEU A 4 -0.18 14.60 -23.29
C LEU A 4 -1.16 14.53 -22.12
N ILE A 5 -2.24 15.31 -22.18
CA ILE A 5 -3.29 15.32 -21.15
C ILE A 5 -3.94 13.92 -21.06
N ILE A 6 -4.30 13.34 -22.19
CA ILE A 6 -4.85 11.97 -22.25
C ILE A 6 -3.85 10.95 -21.69
N ALA A 7 -2.57 11.04 -22.06
CA ALA A 7 -1.53 10.16 -21.53
C ALA A 7 -1.38 10.27 -20.00
N LEU A 8 -1.49 11.49 -19.44
CA LEU A 8 -1.51 11.70 -17.99
C LEU A 8 -2.77 11.10 -17.35
N GLY A 9 -3.94 11.22 -17.99
CA GLY A 9 -5.16 10.56 -17.53
C GLY A 9 -4.99 9.04 -17.38
N TRP A 10 -4.35 8.39 -18.35
CA TRP A 10 -4.02 6.96 -18.27
C TRP A 10 -3.01 6.63 -17.17
N ALA A 11 -1.99 7.47 -17.00
CA ALA A 11 -1.04 7.32 -15.89
C ALA A 11 -1.74 7.42 -14.53
N GLY A 12 -2.73 8.30 -14.41
CA GLY A 12 -3.62 8.38 -13.26
C GLY A 12 -4.47 7.13 -13.06
N LEU A 13 -5.14 6.67 -14.10
CA LEU A 13 -6.05 5.53 -14.04
C LEU A 13 -5.34 4.26 -13.54
N TYR A 14 -4.16 3.94 -14.08
CA TYR A 14 -3.39 2.75 -13.68
C TYR A 14 -2.41 2.97 -12.51
N GLY A 15 -2.12 4.23 -12.19
CA GLY A 15 -1.15 4.65 -11.17
C GLY A 15 -1.38 4.04 -9.78
N PRO A 16 -2.60 4.06 -9.20
CA PRO A 16 -2.88 3.51 -7.88
C PRO A 16 -2.46 2.06 -7.72
N MET A 17 -2.80 1.21 -8.69
CA MET A 17 -2.46 -0.21 -8.67
C MET A 17 -0.95 -0.40 -8.80
N ALA A 18 -0.31 0.27 -9.77
CA ALA A 18 1.13 0.13 -10.00
C ALA A 18 1.96 0.61 -8.80
N LEU A 19 1.66 1.80 -8.27
CA LEU A 19 2.38 2.38 -7.14
C LEU A 19 2.10 1.62 -5.83
N GLY A 20 0.85 1.19 -5.62
CA GLY A 20 0.50 0.31 -4.51
C GLY A 20 1.27 -1.01 -4.54
N ALA A 21 1.36 -1.65 -5.71
CA ALA A 21 2.14 -2.87 -5.92
C ALA A 21 3.63 -2.68 -5.66
N ILE A 22 4.23 -1.60 -6.16
CA ILE A 22 5.63 -1.26 -5.90
C ILE A 22 5.89 -1.11 -4.40
N GLY A 23 5.03 -0.35 -3.71
CA GLY A 23 5.12 -0.18 -2.26
C GLY A 23 5.02 -1.51 -1.51
N SER A 24 4.03 -2.33 -1.86
CA SER A 24 3.83 -3.65 -1.27
C SER A 24 5.02 -4.58 -1.50
N ILE A 25 5.61 -4.62 -2.69
CA ILE A 25 6.82 -5.41 -2.98
C ILE A 25 7.95 -5.02 -2.03
N ILE A 26 8.22 -3.72 -1.90
CA ILE A 26 9.30 -3.22 -1.04
C ILE A 26 9.00 -3.53 0.43
N GLY A 27 7.79 -3.22 0.90
CA GLY A 27 7.38 -3.43 2.29
C GLY A 27 7.42 -4.91 2.70
N CYS A 28 6.83 -5.78 1.89
CA CYS A 28 6.81 -7.22 2.13
C CYS A 28 8.22 -7.82 2.06
N ALA A 29 9.08 -7.36 1.15
CA ALA A 29 10.47 -7.80 1.07
C ALA A 29 11.26 -7.45 2.35
N LEU A 30 11.14 -6.20 2.83
CA LEU A 30 11.81 -5.75 4.05
C LEU A 30 11.39 -6.56 5.28
N ALA A 31 10.07 -6.74 5.47
CA ALA A 31 9.56 -7.52 6.59
C ALA A 31 9.85 -9.02 6.43
N GLY A 32 9.81 -9.54 5.20
CA GLY A 32 10.14 -10.92 4.88
C GLY A 32 11.60 -11.28 5.19
N GLN A 33 12.54 -10.37 4.91
CA GLN A 33 13.94 -10.54 5.30
C GLN A 33 14.11 -10.67 6.83
N ALA A 34 13.40 -9.83 7.60
CA ALA A 34 13.39 -9.95 9.06
C ALA A 34 12.74 -11.27 9.53
N ALA A 35 11.67 -11.70 8.87
CA ALA A 35 11.03 -12.99 9.15
C ALA A 35 12.00 -14.15 8.92
N CYS A 36 12.70 -14.20 7.79
CA CYS A 36 13.73 -15.22 7.51
C CYS A 36 14.81 -15.26 8.60
N GLY A 37 15.29 -14.10 9.07
CA GLY A 37 16.24 -14.04 10.17
C GLY A 37 15.68 -14.61 11.48
N ALA A 38 14.42 -14.31 11.81
CA ALA A 38 13.76 -14.85 12.99
C ALA A 38 13.56 -16.37 12.94
N LEU A 39 13.41 -16.96 11.75
CA LEU A 39 13.31 -18.43 11.59
C LEU A 39 14.59 -19.16 12.02
N LEU A 40 15.75 -18.50 11.96
CA LEU A 40 17.02 -19.11 12.40
C LEU A 40 17.15 -19.14 13.94
N GLU A 41 16.47 -18.24 14.63
CA GLU A 41 16.62 -18.02 16.08
C GLU A 41 15.45 -18.57 16.90
N THR A 42 14.38 -19.04 16.25
CA THR A 42 13.15 -19.48 16.92
C THR A 42 12.73 -20.86 16.43
N GLU A 43 12.13 -21.66 17.31
CA GLU A 43 11.54 -22.96 16.95
C GLU A 43 10.02 -22.89 16.74
N THR A 44 9.39 -21.77 17.15
CA THR A 44 7.93 -21.60 17.12
C THR A 44 7.52 -20.20 16.71
N GLY A 45 6.25 -20.05 16.29
CA GLY A 45 5.70 -18.75 15.92
C GLY A 45 6.10 -18.28 14.53
N HIS A 46 6.44 -19.17 13.61
CA HIS A 46 6.77 -18.79 12.23
C HIS A 46 5.58 -18.15 11.50
N GLY A 47 4.36 -18.67 11.76
CA GLY A 47 3.13 -18.16 11.15
C GLY A 47 2.88 -16.67 11.45
N ARG A 48 3.19 -16.20 12.68
CA ARG A 48 3.04 -14.77 13.01
C ARG A 48 4.04 -13.91 12.23
N TYR A 49 5.29 -14.34 12.07
CA TYR A 49 6.32 -13.57 11.37
C TYR A 49 6.01 -13.46 9.87
N VAL A 50 5.63 -14.58 9.25
CA VAL A 50 5.19 -14.60 7.85
C VAL A 50 3.91 -13.79 7.66
N GLY A 51 2.96 -13.92 8.59
CA GLY A 51 1.69 -13.19 8.55
C GLY A 51 1.88 -11.67 8.57
N ILE A 52 2.69 -11.14 9.51
CA ILE A 52 2.94 -9.68 9.56
C ILE A 52 3.87 -9.21 8.45
N ALA A 53 4.72 -10.08 7.89
CA ALA A 53 5.51 -9.74 6.71
C ALA A 53 4.65 -9.54 5.46
N ALA A 54 3.47 -10.15 5.38
CA ALA A 54 2.52 -9.95 4.29
C ALA A 54 1.61 -8.72 4.48
N MET A 55 1.64 -8.06 5.64
CA MET A 55 0.78 -6.92 5.95
C MET A 55 0.85 -5.78 4.92
N PRO A 56 2.04 -5.40 4.37
CA PRO A 56 2.14 -4.39 3.31
C PRO A 56 1.49 -4.75 1.98
N SER A 57 0.92 -5.95 1.81
CA SER A 57 0.19 -6.32 0.59
C SER A 57 -1.17 -5.61 0.46
N SER A 58 -1.73 -5.07 1.55
CA SER A 58 -3.02 -4.38 1.54
C SER A 58 -3.02 -3.16 0.60
N GLN A 59 -1.91 -2.44 0.49
CA GLN A 59 -1.80 -1.27 -0.39
C GLN A 59 -1.96 -1.63 -1.87
N THR A 60 -1.58 -2.84 -2.29
CA THR A 60 -1.89 -3.33 -3.64
C THR A 60 -3.40 -3.50 -3.83
N ILE A 61 -4.09 -4.10 -2.84
CA ILE A 61 -5.53 -4.33 -2.88
C ILE A 61 -6.26 -2.99 -2.95
N TYR A 62 -5.90 -2.02 -2.11
CA TYR A 62 -6.45 -0.67 -2.16
C TYR A 62 -6.20 0.01 -3.51
N GLY A 63 -4.99 -0.11 -4.05
CA GLY A 63 -4.65 0.42 -5.38
C GLY A 63 -5.51 -0.17 -6.49
N ILE A 64 -5.79 -1.48 -6.45
CA ILE A 64 -6.68 -2.15 -7.41
C ILE A 64 -8.11 -1.59 -7.31
N VAL A 65 -8.64 -1.43 -6.09
CA VAL A 65 -10.00 -0.90 -5.91
C VAL A 65 -10.09 0.55 -6.41
N VAL A 66 -9.10 1.41 -6.10
CA VAL A 66 -9.07 2.79 -6.61
C VAL A 66 -9.00 2.81 -8.14
N MET A 67 -8.15 1.99 -8.75
CA MET A 67 -8.06 1.87 -10.21
C MET A 67 -9.42 1.51 -10.82
N PHE A 68 -10.14 0.54 -10.25
CA PHE A 68 -11.47 0.17 -10.74
C PHE A 68 -12.51 1.28 -10.54
N SER A 69 -12.44 2.06 -9.47
CA SER A 69 -13.33 3.23 -9.27
C SER A 69 -13.03 4.38 -10.24
N LEU A 70 -11.78 4.49 -10.70
CA LEU A 70 -11.38 5.45 -11.73
C LEU A 70 -11.67 4.96 -13.16
N ASN A 71 -11.93 3.67 -13.35
CA ASN A 71 -12.03 3.05 -14.67
C ASN A 71 -13.17 3.63 -15.52
N ARG A 72 -12.81 4.36 -16.59
CA ARG A 72 -13.71 4.98 -17.58
C ARG A 72 -12.92 5.34 -18.84
N GLU A 73 -13.60 5.78 -19.88
CA GLU A 73 -12.95 6.29 -21.09
C GLU A 73 -12.19 7.58 -20.77
N VAL A 74 -10.90 7.64 -21.11
CA VAL A 74 -10.07 8.82 -20.80
C VAL A 74 -10.24 9.87 -21.89
N ASN A 75 -10.73 11.06 -21.51
CA ASN A 75 -10.93 12.20 -22.38
C ASN A 75 -10.32 13.48 -21.76
N ILE A 76 -10.38 14.61 -22.48
CA ILE A 76 -9.74 15.86 -22.04
C ILE A 76 -10.38 16.42 -20.76
N ASP A 77 -11.69 16.21 -20.56
CA ASP A 77 -12.44 16.77 -19.44
C ASP A 77 -12.18 16.00 -18.14
N ASN A 78 -11.95 14.68 -18.23
CA ASN A 78 -11.74 13.84 -17.06
C ASN A 78 -10.26 13.53 -16.74
N ALA A 79 -9.36 13.60 -17.73
CA ALA A 79 -7.96 13.21 -17.59
C ALA A 79 -7.20 13.93 -16.45
N PRO A 80 -7.35 15.25 -16.23
CA PRO A 80 -6.70 15.92 -15.11
C PRO A 80 -7.13 15.37 -13.74
N GLY A 81 -8.42 15.06 -13.59
CA GLY A 81 -8.98 14.48 -12.36
C GLY A 81 -8.47 13.05 -12.12
N LEU A 82 -8.45 12.22 -13.17
CA LEU A 82 -7.90 10.87 -13.13
C LEU A 82 -6.43 10.87 -12.75
N PHE A 83 -5.63 11.75 -13.36
CA PHE A 83 -4.21 11.91 -13.04
C PHE A 83 -4.00 12.31 -11.58
N ALA A 84 -4.67 13.36 -11.12
CA ALA A 84 -4.50 13.88 -9.77
C ALA A 84 -4.89 12.86 -8.69
N VAL A 85 -6.09 12.28 -8.78
CA VAL A 85 -6.57 11.29 -7.79
C VAL A 85 -5.71 10.04 -7.85
N GLY A 86 -5.44 9.55 -9.06
CA GLY A 86 -4.70 8.31 -9.27
C GLY A 86 -3.27 8.35 -8.74
N ILE A 87 -2.49 9.35 -9.15
CA ILE A 87 -1.09 9.46 -8.76
C ILE A 87 -0.94 9.80 -7.28
N LEU A 88 -1.74 10.72 -6.74
CA LEU A 88 -1.61 11.11 -5.33
C LEU A 88 -2.02 9.96 -4.39
N ALA A 89 -3.10 9.25 -4.71
CA ALA A 89 -3.49 8.06 -3.96
C ALA A 89 -2.42 6.96 -4.08
N GLY A 90 -1.94 6.68 -5.29
CA GLY A 90 -0.88 5.69 -5.52
C GLY A 90 0.41 6.00 -4.77
N MET A 91 0.85 7.26 -4.74
CA MET A 91 2.04 7.67 -3.99
C MET A 91 1.84 7.49 -2.48
N ALA A 92 0.67 7.83 -1.94
CA ALA A 92 0.34 7.62 -0.54
C ALA A 92 0.38 6.12 -0.17
N LEU A 93 -0.19 5.27 -1.03
CA LEU A 93 -0.15 3.81 -0.88
C LEU A 93 1.30 3.28 -0.94
N LEU A 94 2.11 3.75 -1.89
CA LEU A 94 3.51 3.37 -2.02
C LEU A 94 4.29 3.67 -0.74
N PHE A 95 4.23 4.92 -0.26
CA PHE A 95 4.98 5.31 0.93
C PHE A 95 4.48 4.59 2.18
N SER A 96 3.16 4.42 2.32
CA SER A 96 2.59 3.70 3.46
C SER A 96 3.08 2.25 3.52
N ALA A 97 3.03 1.50 2.41
CA ALA A 97 3.48 0.11 2.38
C ALA A 97 4.97 -0.03 2.75
N VAL A 98 5.83 0.85 2.24
CA VAL A 98 7.26 0.86 2.58
C VAL A 98 7.48 1.08 4.08
N ARG A 99 6.81 2.08 4.66
CA ARG A 99 6.95 2.37 6.10
C ARG A 99 6.32 1.29 6.96
N GLN A 100 5.22 0.69 6.52
CA GLN A 100 4.59 -0.42 7.20
C GLN A 100 5.51 -1.64 7.25
N GLY A 101 6.20 -1.96 6.14
CA GLY A 101 7.21 -3.01 6.12
C GLY A 101 8.33 -2.80 7.13
N GLN A 102 8.80 -1.56 7.31
CA GLN A 102 9.81 -1.20 8.34
C GLN A 102 9.28 -1.42 9.77
N CYS A 103 8.02 -1.05 10.03
CA CYS A 103 7.36 -1.31 11.30
C CYS A 103 7.22 -2.83 11.55
N CYS A 104 6.78 -3.59 10.54
CA CYS A 104 6.68 -5.04 10.63
C CYS A 104 8.04 -5.70 10.88
N ALA A 105 9.10 -5.27 10.19
CA ALA A 105 10.45 -5.77 10.42
C ALA A 105 10.92 -5.54 11.88
N SER A 106 10.64 -4.37 12.43
CA SER A 106 10.92 -4.07 13.83
C SER A 106 10.11 -4.94 14.78
N ALA A 107 8.82 -5.13 14.50
CA ALA A 107 7.94 -5.99 15.28
C ALA A 107 8.42 -7.46 15.30
N ILE A 108 8.89 -7.98 14.17
CA ILE A 108 9.48 -9.32 14.05
C ILE A 108 10.73 -9.43 14.92
N ASN A 109 11.65 -8.46 14.81
CA ASN A 109 12.91 -8.47 15.56
C ASN A 109 12.72 -8.40 17.08
N VAL A 110 11.68 -7.71 17.55
CA VAL A 110 11.33 -7.70 18.97
C VAL A 110 10.67 -9.03 19.37
N SER A 111 9.74 -9.52 18.55
CA SER A 111 8.91 -10.69 18.86
C SER A 111 9.63 -12.02 18.75
N LYS A 112 10.82 -12.08 18.13
CA LYS A 112 11.69 -13.26 18.18
C LYS A 112 12.38 -13.41 19.54
N ILE A 113 12.58 -12.31 20.27
CA ILE A 113 13.21 -12.30 21.61
C ILE A 113 12.15 -12.31 22.71
N LYS A 114 11.10 -11.50 22.56
CA LYS A 114 9.99 -11.36 23.53
C LYS A 114 8.63 -11.63 22.85
N PRO A 115 8.27 -12.91 22.65
CA PRO A 115 7.00 -13.33 22.05
C PRO A 115 5.75 -12.67 22.66
N GLU A 116 5.78 -12.41 23.96
CA GLU A 116 4.65 -11.93 24.75
C GLU A 116 4.23 -10.49 24.43
N ILE A 117 5.13 -9.68 23.86
CA ILE A 117 4.84 -8.29 23.46
C ILE A 117 4.52 -8.14 21.96
N PHE A 118 4.31 -9.25 21.25
CA PHE A 118 4.01 -9.25 19.81
C PHE A 118 2.88 -8.28 19.44
N GLY A 119 1.73 -8.35 20.14
CA GLY A 119 0.58 -7.49 19.84
C GLY A 119 0.88 -6.00 19.96
N MET A 120 1.63 -5.60 20.99
CA MET A 120 2.06 -4.21 21.17
C MET A 120 3.09 -3.79 20.11
N SER A 121 3.97 -4.70 19.71
CA SER A 121 5.00 -4.43 18.69
C SER A 121 4.44 -4.22 17.29
N VAL A 122 3.26 -4.77 16.97
CA VAL A 122 2.59 -4.60 15.68
C VAL A 122 1.79 -3.29 15.60
N ALA A 123 1.45 -2.68 16.74
CA ALA A 123 0.62 -1.46 16.78
C ALA A 123 1.12 -0.32 15.87
N PRO A 124 2.43 -0.02 15.77
CA PRO A 124 2.93 0.98 14.82
C PRO A 124 2.61 0.65 13.36
N ALA A 125 2.69 -0.63 12.95
CA ALA A 125 2.34 -1.04 11.59
C ALA A 125 0.84 -0.84 11.31
N ALA A 126 -0.02 -1.08 12.31
CA ALA A 126 -1.45 -0.84 12.20
C ALA A 126 -1.80 0.66 12.13
N ILE A 127 -1.03 1.52 12.80
CA ILE A 127 -1.18 2.98 12.66
C ILE A 127 -0.82 3.43 11.23
N VAL A 128 0.26 2.91 10.66
CA VAL A 128 0.65 3.19 9.26
C VAL A 128 -0.44 2.73 8.28
N GLU A 129 -1.06 1.56 8.54
CA GLU A 129 -2.21 1.07 7.77
C GLU A 129 -3.36 2.08 7.76
N GLY A 130 -3.69 2.66 8.91
CA GLY A 130 -4.78 3.63 9.03
C GLY A 130 -4.64 4.81 8.06
N PHE A 131 -3.42 5.31 7.85
CA PHE A 131 -3.19 6.38 6.87
C PHE A 131 -3.41 5.94 5.42
N ALA A 132 -3.07 4.69 5.06
CA ALA A 132 -3.38 4.15 3.75
C ALA A 132 -4.90 4.05 3.54
N VAL A 133 -5.63 3.58 4.55
CA VAL A 133 -7.10 3.48 4.51
C VAL A 133 -7.75 4.85 4.33
N PHE A 134 -7.27 5.90 5.01
CA PHE A 134 -7.81 7.26 4.81
C PHE A 134 -7.59 7.77 3.38
N ALA A 135 -6.38 7.60 2.82
CA ALA A 135 -6.09 8.00 1.44
C ALA A 135 -6.96 7.21 0.44
N PHE A 136 -7.11 5.90 0.67
CA PHE A 136 -7.95 5.01 -0.10
C PHE A 136 -9.42 5.47 -0.12
N ILE A 137 -10.03 5.65 1.06
CA ILE A 137 -11.44 6.06 1.16
C ILE A 137 -11.67 7.43 0.53
N PHE A 138 -10.75 8.38 0.75
CA PHE A 138 -10.85 9.70 0.12
C PHE A 138 -10.82 9.61 -1.41
N ALA A 139 -9.92 8.79 -1.97
CA ALA A 139 -9.86 8.57 -3.41
C ALA A 139 -11.17 7.98 -3.95
N LEU A 140 -11.80 7.04 -3.24
CA LEU A 140 -13.11 6.49 -3.64
C LEU A 140 -14.21 7.55 -3.66
N VAL A 141 -14.32 8.37 -2.61
CA VAL A 141 -15.37 9.40 -2.50
C VAL A 141 -15.22 10.44 -3.61
N ILE A 142 -13.99 10.91 -3.85
CA ILE A 142 -13.75 11.95 -4.87
C ILE A 142 -13.85 11.40 -6.29
N SER A 143 -13.55 10.11 -6.52
CA SER A 143 -13.63 9.49 -7.85
C SER A 143 -15.02 9.58 -8.51
N ALA A 144 -16.08 9.67 -7.69
CA ALA A 144 -17.45 9.82 -8.13
C ALA A 144 -17.77 11.21 -8.72
N GLY A 145 -16.97 12.23 -8.37
CA GLY A 145 -17.13 13.59 -8.88
C GLY A 145 -16.36 13.89 -10.17
N ILE A 146 -15.51 12.97 -10.62
CA ILE A 146 -14.78 13.12 -11.89
C ILE A 146 -15.78 12.87 -13.04
N PRO A 147 -15.83 13.73 -14.08
CA PRO A 147 -16.67 13.53 -15.25
C PRO A 147 -16.53 12.14 -15.87
N ALA A 148 -17.60 11.69 -16.53
CA ALA A 148 -17.62 10.42 -17.26
C ALA A 148 -16.58 10.42 -18.38
#